data_AF-A0A849T4W5-F1
#
_entry.id   AF-A0A849T4W5-F1
#
_cell.length_a   1.000
_cell.length_b   1.000
_cell.length_c   1.000
_cell.angle_alpha   90.00
_cell.angle_beta   90.00
_cell.angle_gamma   90.00
#
_symmetry.space_group_name_H-M   'P 1'
#
loop_
_entity.id
_entity.type
_entity.pdbx_description
1 polymer ?
#
loop_
_entity_poly.entity_id
_entity_poly.type
_entity_poly.pdbx_seq_one_letter_code
_entity_poly.pdbx_strand_id
1 'polypeptide(L)'
;MKKLVLSFMMITVFSLSTNAFAGGVKDIMMDAEDAIYSEFSKNGRQVESITNYSFTSVKSGIGVKADVETINPQNRYPQSWTCVVTFQKEGESYFPVDVDCK
;
A
#
# COMPACT_ATOMS: atom_id res chain seq x y z
N MET A 1 -19.45 -59.36 -3.19
CA MET A 1 -18.03 -58.96 -3.02
C MET A 1 -17.66 -57.99 -4.14
N LYS A 2 -17.47 -56.70 -3.85
CA LYS A 2 -16.86 -55.74 -4.80
C LYS A 2 -15.50 -55.36 -4.22
N LYS A 3 -14.43 -55.66 -4.97
CA LYS A 3 -13.04 -55.39 -4.60
C LYS A 3 -12.70 -53.93 -4.93
N LEU A 4 -11.84 -53.37 -4.07
CA LEU A 4 -11.05 -52.13 -4.19
C LEU A 4 -10.36 -52.05 -5.57
N VAL A 5 -10.00 -50.88 -6.12
CA VAL A 5 -8.79 -50.12 -5.74
C VAL A 5 -8.73 -48.81 -6.56
N LEU A 6 -8.26 -47.77 -5.86
CA LEU A 6 -7.58 -46.53 -6.28
C LEU A 6 -7.64 -46.10 -7.76
N SER A 7 -7.99 -44.83 -7.97
CA SER A 7 -7.23 -44.00 -8.91
C SER A 7 -6.67 -42.79 -8.17
N PHE A 8 -5.35 -42.81 -8.12
CA PHE A 8 -4.45 -41.73 -7.78
C PHE A 8 -4.56 -40.61 -8.84
N MET A 9 -4.09 -39.41 -8.47
CA MET A 9 -3.78 -38.26 -9.32
C MET A 9 -4.93 -37.34 -9.79
N MET A 10 -5.12 -36.26 -9.02
CA MET A 10 -5.08 -34.90 -9.54
C MET A 10 -4.35 -34.05 -8.49
N ILE A 11 -3.02 -34.01 -8.57
CA ILE A 11 -2.25 -32.83 -9.00
C ILE A 11 -2.54 -31.60 -8.14
N THR A 12 -1.70 -31.47 -7.11
CA THR A 12 -1.09 -30.24 -6.59
C THR A 12 -1.09 -29.06 -7.58
N VAL A 13 -1.80 -27.96 -7.26
CA VAL A 13 -1.30 -26.57 -7.29
C VAL A 13 -2.20 -25.71 -6.38
N PHE A 14 -1.91 -25.64 -5.08
CA PHE A 14 -2.54 -24.64 -4.20
C PHE A 14 -1.50 -23.81 -3.42
N SER A 15 -0.25 -23.81 -3.87
CA SER A 15 0.88 -23.35 -3.03
C SER A 15 1.76 -22.26 -3.65
N LEU A 16 1.38 -21.63 -4.77
CA LEU A 16 2.26 -20.66 -5.45
C LEU A 16 1.70 -19.25 -5.65
N SER A 17 0.48 -18.94 -5.21
CA SER A 17 -0.07 -17.59 -5.39
C SER A 17 0.14 -16.64 -4.21
N THR A 18 0.39 -17.12 -2.99
CA THR A 18 0.44 -16.24 -1.80
C THR A 18 1.65 -15.30 -1.75
N ASN A 19 2.79 -15.67 -2.34
CA ASN A 19 4.02 -14.87 -2.25
C ASN A 19 4.02 -13.64 -3.18
N ALA A 20 3.36 -13.72 -4.33
CA ALA A 20 3.32 -12.61 -5.29
C ALA A 20 2.44 -11.44 -4.81
N PHE A 21 1.32 -11.75 -4.15
CA PHE A 21 0.45 -10.72 -3.57
C PHE A 21 1.08 -10.04 -2.35
N ALA A 22 1.82 -10.79 -1.52
CA ALA A 22 2.51 -10.22 -0.35
C ALA A 22 3.66 -9.28 -0.74
N GLY A 23 4.39 -9.60 -1.82
CA GLY A 23 5.41 -8.72 -2.39
C GLY A 23 4.80 -7.41 -2.91
N GLY A 24 3.78 -7.50 -3.77
CA GLY A 24 3.15 -6.32 -4.36
C GLY A 24 2.48 -5.39 -3.35
N VAL A 25 1.94 -5.92 -2.24
CA VAL A 25 1.39 -5.09 -1.15
C VAL A 25 2.48 -4.28 -0.45
N LYS A 26 3.64 -4.89 -0.19
CA LYS A 26 4.76 -4.21 0.44
C LYS A 26 5.31 -3.10 -0.46
N ASP A 27 5.43 -3.37 -1.76
CA ASP A 27 5.93 -2.40 -2.73
C ASP A 27 4.99 -1.18 -2.81
N ILE A 28 3.67 -1.41 -2.87
CA ILE A 28 2.67 -0.32 -2.87
C ILE A 28 2.73 0.51 -1.58
N MET A 29 2.99 -0.11 -0.42
CA MET A 29 3.17 0.63 0.83
C MET A 29 4.43 1.49 0.82
N MET A 30 5.55 0.95 0.32
CA MET A 30 6.81 1.71 0.18
C MET A 30 6.65 2.88 -0.80
N ASP A 31 6.00 2.66 -1.95
CA ASP A 31 5.72 3.72 -2.92
C ASP A 31 4.79 4.80 -2.33
N ALA A 32 3.88 4.41 -1.43
CA ALA A 32 3.01 5.35 -0.73
C ALA A 32 3.79 6.22 0.25
N GLU A 33 4.73 5.64 1.01
CA GLU A 33 5.63 6.40 1.89
C GLU A 33 6.45 7.41 1.10
N ASP A 34 7.09 6.98 0.00
CA ASP A 34 7.91 7.84 -0.85
C ASP A 34 7.10 9.00 -1.44
N ALA A 35 5.86 8.72 -1.89
CA ALA A 35 4.95 9.74 -2.37
C ALA A 35 4.58 10.77 -1.27
N ILE A 36 4.32 10.32 -0.05
CA ILE A 36 4.02 11.17 1.11
C ILE A 36 5.24 12.04 1.47
N TYR A 37 6.44 11.46 1.57
CA TYR A 37 7.66 12.21 1.85
C TYR A 37 7.90 13.30 0.80
N SER A 38 7.71 12.97 -0.48
CA SER A 38 7.83 13.91 -1.59
C SER A 38 6.84 15.07 -1.48
N GLU A 39 5.58 14.78 -1.14
CA GLU A 39 4.52 15.79 -1.01
C GLU A 39 4.80 16.78 0.13
N PHE A 40 5.16 16.29 1.32
CA PHE A 40 5.49 17.18 2.44
C PHE A 40 6.80 17.95 2.23
N SER A 41 7.80 17.33 1.60
CA SER A 41 9.07 17.99 1.26
C SER A 41 8.86 19.19 0.33
N LYS A 42 8.00 19.06 -0.70
CA LYS A 42 7.61 20.18 -1.59
C LYS A 42 6.93 21.32 -0.83
N ASN A 43 6.19 21.00 0.22
CA ASN A 43 5.51 21.97 1.07
C ASN A 43 6.38 22.50 2.24
N GLY A 44 7.69 22.18 2.26
CA GLY A 44 8.64 22.66 3.25
C GLY A 44 8.45 22.07 4.66
N ARG A 45 7.80 20.91 4.75
CA ARG A 45 7.50 20.22 6.02
C ARG A 45 8.35 18.96 6.13
N GLN A 46 8.93 18.74 7.30
CA GLN A 46 9.65 17.51 7.61
C GLN A 46 8.66 16.48 8.17
N VAL A 47 8.65 15.28 7.59
CA VAL A 47 7.93 14.12 8.09
C VAL A 47 8.76 13.45 9.18
N GLU A 48 8.15 13.20 10.33
CA GLU A 48 8.78 12.53 11.47
C GLU A 48 8.40 11.05 11.53
N SER A 49 7.13 10.74 11.25
CA SER A 49 6.62 9.38 11.28
C SER A 49 5.46 9.20 10.30
N ILE A 50 5.33 7.99 9.78
CA ILE A 50 4.17 7.54 9.02
C ILE A 50 3.71 6.22 9.64
N THR A 51 2.42 6.13 10.00
CA THR A 51 1.85 5.00 10.75
C THR A 51 0.44 4.66 10.24
N ASN A 52 -0.18 3.61 10.79
CA ASN A 52 -1.57 3.24 10.53
C ASN A 52 -1.94 3.02 9.05
N TYR A 53 -1.06 2.36 8.30
CA TYR A 53 -1.31 1.99 6.91
C TYR A 53 -2.55 1.12 6.76
N SER A 54 -3.41 1.48 5.81
CA SER A 54 -4.56 0.66 5.42
C SER A 54 -4.89 0.88 3.95
N PHE A 55 -5.33 -0.20 3.28
CA PHE A 55 -5.86 -0.08 1.94
C PHE A 55 -7.29 0.45 1.99
N THR A 56 -7.60 1.35 1.06
CA THR A 56 -8.94 1.90 0.86
C THR A 56 -9.30 1.89 -0.61
N SER A 57 -10.60 1.86 -0.92
CA SER A 57 -11.07 2.01 -2.30
C SER A 57 -11.31 3.49 -2.59
N VAL A 58 -10.80 3.98 -3.71
CA VAL A 58 -11.02 5.36 -4.19
C VAL A 58 -11.63 5.32 -5.60
N LYS A 59 -12.22 6.44 -6.05
CA LYS A 59 -12.99 6.47 -7.32
C LYS A 59 -12.18 5.97 -8.53
N SER A 60 -10.87 6.18 -8.53
CA SER A 60 -9.94 5.89 -9.63
C SER A 60 -9.11 4.61 -9.45
N GLY A 61 -9.29 3.87 -8.35
CA GLY A 61 -8.49 2.66 -8.09
C GLY A 61 -8.34 2.33 -6.61
N ILE A 62 -7.11 1.99 -6.22
CA ILE A 62 -6.75 1.62 -4.85
C ILE A 62 -6.08 2.82 -4.20
N GLY A 63 -6.43 3.10 -2.96
CA GLY A 63 -5.73 4.07 -2.13
C GLY A 63 -4.99 3.38 -0.99
N VAL A 64 -3.86 3.95 -0.58
CA VAL A 64 -3.22 3.65 0.70
C VAL A 64 -3.44 4.84 1.61
N LYS A 65 -4.16 4.61 2.71
CA LYS A 65 -4.36 5.57 3.78
C LYS A 65 -3.28 5.38 4.84
N ALA A 66 -2.67 6.47 5.29
CA ALA A 66 -1.71 6.47 6.39
C ALA A 66 -1.86 7.75 7.24
N ASP A 67 -1.49 7.66 8.51
CA ASP A 67 -1.40 8.81 9.41
C ASP A 67 0.06 9.30 9.43
N VAL A 68 0.26 10.59 9.25
CA VAL A 68 1.57 11.22 9.08
C VAL A 68 1.78 12.29 10.16
N GLU A 69 2.89 12.22 10.85
CA GLU A 69 3.33 13.28 11.76
C GLU A 69 4.42 14.12 11.11
N THR A 70 4.29 15.43 11.23
CA THR A 70 5.23 16.40 10.68
C THR A 70 5.61 17.43 11.73
N ILE A 71 6.72 18.13 11.52
CA ILE A 71 7.06 19.32 12.32
C ILE A 71 6.76 20.57 11.51
N ASN A 72 5.99 21.50 12.09
CA ASN A 72 5.80 22.81 11.47
C ASN A 72 7.14 23.59 11.50
N PRO A 73 7.65 24.02 10.33
CA PRO A 73 8.95 24.70 10.26
C PRO A 73 8.98 26.06 10.98
N GLN A 74 7.83 26.70 11.18
CA GLN A 74 7.75 28.04 11.76
C GLN A 74 7.83 28.05 13.29
N ASN A 75 7.21 27.08 13.96
CA ASN A 75 7.08 27.06 15.42
C ASN A 75 7.56 25.75 16.08
N ARG A 76 8.08 24.80 15.28
CA ARG A 76 8.59 23.50 15.72
C ARG A 76 7.54 22.61 16.42
N TYR A 77 6.26 22.91 16.26
CA TYR A 77 5.19 22.14 16.88
C TYR A 77 4.80 20.93 15.99
N PRO A 78 4.56 19.74 16.57
CA PRO A 78 4.07 18.58 15.83
C PRO A 78 2.69 18.83 15.21
N GLN A 79 2.49 18.35 13.98
CA GLN A 79 1.20 18.36 13.29
C GLN A 79 0.93 16.98 12.71
N SER A 80 -0.26 16.45 12.99
CA SER A 80 -0.74 15.18 12.47
C SER A 80 -1.62 15.41 11.26
N TRP A 81 -1.51 14.51 10.29
CA TRP A 81 -2.24 14.50 9.04
C TRP A 81 -2.74 13.10 8.76
N THR A 82 -3.87 12.98 8.08
CA THR A 82 -4.29 11.73 7.47
C THR A 82 -4.14 11.87 5.96
N CYS A 83 -3.26 11.07 5.37
CA CYS A 83 -2.97 11.08 3.95
C CYS A 83 -3.58 9.87 3.24
N VAL A 84 -4.04 10.08 2.01
CA VAL A 84 -4.46 9.02 1.10
C VAL A 84 -3.66 9.15 -0.20
N VAL A 85 -2.82 8.17 -0.47
CA VAL A 85 -2.09 8.04 -1.73
C VAL A 85 -2.94 7.21 -2.68
N THR A 86 -3.35 7.80 -3.80
CA THR A 86 -4.12 7.11 -4.84
C THR A 86 -3.19 6.47 -5.84
N PHE A 87 -3.43 5.18 -6.12
CA PHE A 87 -2.70 4.42 -7.12
C PHE A 87 -3.60 4.10 -8.31
N GLN A 88 -3.04 4.28 -9.51
CA GLN A 88 -3.64 3.82 -10.74
C GLN A 88 -2.90 2.58 -11.24
N LYS A 89 -3.65 1.61 -11.75
CA LYS A 89 -3.08 0.41 -12.35
C LYS A 89 -2.70 0.68 -13.80
N GLU A 90 -1.43 0.47 -14.15
CA GLU A 90 -0.93 0.49 -15.53
C GLU A 90 -0.29 -0.86 -15.85
N GLY A 91 -0.95 -1.65 -16.70
CA GLY A 91 -0.53 -3.03 -16.98
C GLY A 91 -0.66 -3.92 -15.74
N GLU A 92 0.46 -4.48 -15.27
CA GLU A 92 0.53 -5.31 -14.06
C GLU A 92 1.01 -4.54 -12.82
N SER A 93 1.36 -3.26 -12.98
CA SER A 93 1.94 -2.42 -11.92
C SER A 93 0.94 -1.36 -11.43
N TYR A 94 1.17 -0.86 -10.21
CA TYR A 94 0.44 0.25 -9.62
C TYR A 94 1.37 1.44 -9.50
N PHE A 95 0.90 2.63 -9.88
CA PHE A 95 1.68 3.86 -9.81
C PHE A 95 0.94 4.91 -8.98
N PRO A 96 1.61 5.61 -8.05
CA PRO A 96 1.01 6.69 -7.29
C PRO A 96 0.72 7.87 -8.23
N VAL A 97 -0.53 8.35 -8.23
CA VAL A 97 -0.98 9.45 -9.11
C VAL A 97 -1.41 10.70 -8.36
N ASP A 98 -1.76 10.56 -7.07
CA ASP A 98 -2.24 11.67 -6.25
C ASP A 98 -2.01 11.41 -4.76
N VAL A 99 -1.81 12.48 -3.98
CA VAL A 99 -1.63 12.43 -2.52
C VAL A 99 -2.51 13.51 -1.89
N ASP A 100 -3.58 13.09 -1.20
CA ASP A 100 -4.50 13.99 -0.49
C ASP A 100 -4.27 13.87 1.03
N CYS A 101 -3.82 14.94 1.68
CA CYS A 101 -3.53 14.99 3.11
C CYS A 101 -4.39 16.04 3.82
N LYS A 102 -5.00 15.68 4.95
CA LYS A 102 -5.91 16.53 5.74
C LYS A 102 -5.62 16.52 7.22
#